data_AF-A0A0F7D4E1-F1
#
_entry.id   AF-A0A0F7D4E1-F1
#
_cell.length_a   1.000
_cell.length_b   1.000
_cell.length_c   1.000
_cell.angle_alpha   90.00
_cell.angle_beta   90.00
_cell.angle_gamma   90.00
#
_symmetry.space_group_name_H-M   'P 1'
#
loop_
_entity.id
_entity.type
_entity.pdbx_description
1 polymer ?
#
loop_
_entity_poly.entity_id
_entity_poly.type
_entity_poly.pdbx_seq_one_letter_code
_entity_poly.pdbx_strand_id
1 'polypeptide(L)'
;MDALKKELEIGLGDGAWILNIHNNPFFDFFSEKGNVLRGSHVNDGVLLFNTALNFLDNTPEDEDRELHVLAGDYLFSRFYMYLAKGRSYSVLRDMMNLSKQLSSRKSHLAVSGEMPGAAEVKWLLYAPMLYLVEHGYTDVGLEALIDEQVKATDITSLPYITHE
;
A
#
# COMPACT_ATOMS: atom_id res chain seq x y z
N MET A 1 9.60 -13.12 -13.63
CA MET A 1 8.72 -13.02 -12.45
C MET A 1 9.48 -12.26 -11.39
N ASP A 2 8.90 -11.16 -10.92
CA ASP A 2 9.47 -10.31 -9.87
C ASP A 2 9.81 -11.13 -8.61
N ALA A 3 10.97 -10.86 -8.01
CA ALA A 3 11.45 -11.57 -6.84
C ALA A 3 10.54 -11.33 -5.63
N LEU A 4 9.95 -10.14 -5.52
CA LEU A 4 9.00 -9.81 -4.46
C LEU A 4 7.69 -10.57 -4.63
N LYS A 5 7.11 -10.59 -5.83
CA LYS A 5 5.91 -11.41 -6.13
C LYS A 5 6.12 -12.87 -5.72
N LYS A 6 7.23 -13.48 -6.12
CA LYS A 6 7.56 -14.87 -5.78
C LYS A 6 7.69 -15.10 -4.27
N GLU A 7 8.28 -14.15 -3.56
CA GLU A 7 8.44 -14.22 -2.12
C GLU A 7 7.09 -14.20 -1.39
N LEU A 8 6.17 -13.35 -1.82
CA LEU A 8 4.82 -13.28 -1.26
C LEU A 8 4.04 -14.59 -1.51
N GLU A 9 4.14 -15.16 -2.71
CA GLU A 9 3.53 -16.46 -3.04
C GLU A 9 4.04 -17.58 -2.13
N ILE A 10 5.35 -17.64 -1.90
CA ILE A 10 5.95 -18.65 -1.01
C ILE A 10 5.50 -18.44 0.43
N GLY A 11 5.39 -17.19 0.88
CA GLY A 11 5.02 -16.87 2.26
C GLY A 11 3.55 -17.11 2.60
N LEU A 12 2.65 -16.85 1.66
CA LEU A 12 1.20 -17.04 1.84
C LEU A 12 0.71 -18.41 1.34
N GLY A 13 1.53 -19.13 0.58
CA GLY A 13 1.17 -20.42 -0.01
C GLY A 13 -0.10 -20.31 -0.85
N ASP A 14 -1.00 -21.27 -0.65
CA ASP A 14 -2.29 -21.32 -1.36
C ASP A 14 -3.17 -20.09 -1.09
N GLY A 15 -2.91 -19.30 -0.03
CA GLY A 15 -3.65 -18.07 0.27
C GLY A 15 -3.20 -16.84 -0.53
N ALA A 16 -2.14 -16.93 -1.34
CA ALA A 16 -1.56 -15.77 -2.02
C ALA A 16 -2.50 -15.10 -3.04
N TRP A 17 -3.51 -15.82 -3.54
CA TRP A 17 -4.48 -15.30 -4.50
C TRP A 17 -5.25 -14.08 -3.98
N ILE A 18 -5.48 -13.99 -2.66
CA ILE A 18 -6.27 -12.93 -2.03
C ILE A 18 -5.66 -11.53 -2.26
N LEU A 19 -4.33 -11.46 -2.42
CA LEU A 19 -3.62 -10.20 -2.63
C LEU A 19 -3.63 -9.74 -4.09
N ASN A 20 -4.04 -10.61 -5.02
CA ASN A 20 -4.08 -10.33 -6.45
C ASN A 20 -2.81 -9.65 -7.02
N ILE A 21 -1.63 -10.02 -6.49
CA ILE A 21 -0.34 -9.33 -6.74
C ILE A 21 0.08 -9.28 -8.21
N HIS A 22 -0.40 -10.23 -9.04
CA HIS A 22 -0.07 -10.29 -10.47
C HIS A 22 -0.81 -9.25 -11.30
N ASN A 23 -1.93 -8.76 -10.80
CA ASN A 23 -2.72 -7.71 -11.45
C ASN A 23 -2.49 -6.34 -10.80
N ASN A 24 -1.52 -6.23 -9.90
CA ASN A 24 -1.18 -4.98 -9.24
C ASN A 24 -0.01 -4.29 -9.99
N PRO A 25 -0.25 -3.16 -10.67
CA PRO A 25 0.73 -2.51 -11.55
C PRO A 25 1.93 -1.93 -10.78
N PHE A 26 1.79 -1.67 -9.48
CA PHE A 26 2.90 -1.17 -8.69
C PHE A 26 4.02 -2.22 -8.55
N PHE A 27 3.67 -3.50 -8.41
CA PHE A 27 4.70 -4.54 -8.36
C PHE A 27 5.48 -4.63 -9.67
N ASP A 28 4.82 -4.43 -10.82
CA ASP A 28 5.52 -4.39 -12.11
C ASP A 28 6.42 -3.15 -12.20
N PHE A 29 5.92 -1.99 -11.77
CA PHE A 29 6.69 -0.74 -11.72
C PHE A 29 7.99 -0.89 -10.91
N PHE A 30 7.94 -1.47 -9.70
CA PHE A 30 9.13 -1.65 -8.87
C PHE A 30 10.05 -2.79 -9.32
N SER A 31 9.56 -3.72 -10.14
CA SER A 31 10.39 -4.78 -10.73
C SER A 31 11.36 -4.26 -11.80
N GLU A 32 11.06 -3.09 -12.38
CA GLU A 32 11.90 -2.44 -13.38
C GLU A 32 13.03 -1.63 -12.72
N LYS A 33 14.27 -2.05 -12.94
CA LYS A 33 15.47 -1.43 -12.32
C LYS A 33 15.63 0.06 -12.60
N GLY A 34 15.06 0.57 -13.70
CA GLY A 34 15.13 2.00 -14.05
C GLY A 34 14.30 2.90 -13.14
N ASN A 35 13.26 2.34 -12.52
CA ASN A 35 12.28 3.10 -11.74
C ASN A 35 12.75 3.28 -10.28
N VAL A 36 13.58 2.37 -9.78
CA VAL A 36 14.15 2.42 -8.42
C VAL A 36 15.48 3.18 -8.42
N LEU A 37 15.49 4.38 -7.84
CA LEU A 37 16.69 5.23 -7.79
C LEU A 37 17.65 4.82 -6.67
N ARG A 38 17.13 4.43 -5.50
CA ARG A 38 17.94 3.95 -4.37
C ARG A 38 17.11 3.12 -3.40
N GLY A 39 17.81 2.30 -2.61
CA GLY A 39 17.21 1.58 -1.47
C GLY A 39 16.05 0.69 -1.91
N SER A 40 16.31 -0.34 -2.71
CA SER A 40 15.28 -1.28 -3.16
C SER A 40 14.48 -1.86 -2.00
N HIS A 41 15.14 -2.17 -0.88
CA HIS A 41 14.47 -2.66 0.32
C HIS A 41 13.48 -1.66 0.93
N VAL A 42 13.71 -0.35 0.76
CA VAL A 42 12.75 0.68 1.19
C VAL A 42 11.56 0.72 0.24
N ASN A 43 11.81 0.70 -1.07
CA ASN A 43 10.74 0.71 -2.07
C ASN A 43 9.83 -0.52 -1.93
N ASP A 44 10.42 -1.71 -1.87
CA ASP A 44 9.71 -2.97 -1.65
C ASP A 44 8.91 -2.90 -0.33
N GLY A 45 9.57 -2.50 0.76
CA GLY A 45 8.92 -2.39 2.06
C GLY A 45 7.72 -1.44 2.03
N VAL A 46 7.89 -0.24 1.49
CA VAL A 46 6.83 0.78 1.44
C VAL A 46 5.71 0.38 0.49
N LEU A 47 6.00 -0.31 -0.63
CA LEU A 47 4.99 -0.94 -1.47
C LEU A 47 4.14 -1.91 -0.64
N LEU A 48 4.76 -2.85 0.08
CA LEU A 48 4.03 -3.81 0.93
C LEU A 48 3.19 -3.10 2.00
N PHE A 49 3.73 -2.05 2.60
CA PHE A 49 3.04 -1.24 3.60
C PHE A 49 1.78 -0.57 3.02
N ASN A 50 1.90 0.06 1.84
CA ASN A 50 0.78 0.70 1.16
C ASN A 50 -0.25 -0.34 0.72
N THR A 51 0.20 -1.48 0.18
CA THR A 51 -0.68 -2.59 -0.20
C THR A 51 -1.45 -3.09 1.02
N ALA A 52 -0.81 -3.27 2.18
CA ALA A 52 -1.49 -3.70 3.39
C ALA A 52 -2.59 -2.72 3.83
N LEU A 53 -2.29 -1.41 3.84
CA LEU A 53 -3.26 -0.38 4.20
C LEU A 53 -4.49 -0.41 3.30
N ASN A 54 -4.30 -0.38 1.99
CA ASN A 54 -5.41 -0.36 1.04
C ASN A 54 -6.15 -1.71 0.98
N PHE A 55 -5.43 -2.82 1.20
CA PHE A 55 -6.03 -4.14 1.26
C PHE A 55 -7.01 -4.23 2.43
N LEU A 56 -6.58 -3.82 3.63
CA LEU A 56 -7.37 -3.84 4.86
C LEU A 56 -8.52 -2.81 4.90
N ASP A 57 -8.53 -1.84 3.97
CA ASP A 57 -9.68 -0.95 3.81
C ASP A 57 -10.86 -1.63 3.11
N ASN A 58 -10.64 -2.73 2.39
CA ASN A 58 -11.70 -3.44 1.69
C ASN A 58 -12.51 -4.31 2.66
N THR A 59 -13.81 -4.46 2.38
CA THR A 59 -14.62 -5.45 3.11
C THR A 59 -14.45 -6.82 2.44
N PRO A 60 -13.87 -7.82 3.11
CA PRO A 60 -13.80 -9.18 2.57
C PRO A 60 -15.16 -9.88 2.67
N GLU A 61 -15.33 -10.93 1.87
CA GLU A 61 -16.40 -11.92 2.08
C GLU A 61 -16.22 -12.59 3.45
N ASP A 62 -17.32 -13.02 4.06
CA ASP A 62 -17.30 -13.62 5.41
C ASP A 62 -16.37 -14.84 5.51
N GLU A 63 -16.29 -15.65 4.45
CA GLU A 63 -15.44 -16.84 4.39
C GLU A 63 -13.94 -16.53 4.29
N ASP A 64 -13.58 -15.34 3.81
CA ASP A 64 -12.20 -14.91 3.60
C ASP A 64 -11.68 -13.99 4.71
N ARG A 65 -12.54 -13.60 5.65
CA ARG A 65 -12.23 -12.58 6.66
C ARG A 65 -10.96 -12.86 7.46
N GLU A 66 -10.75 -14.11 7.89
CA GLU A 66 -9.54 -14.48 8.63
C GLU A 66 -8.28 -14.38 7.74
N LEU A 67 -8.35 -14.93 6.52
CA LEU A 67 -7.25 -14.87 5.57
C LEU A 67 -6.91 -13.43 5.18
N HIS A 68 -7.92 -12.57 5.04
CA HIS A 68 -7.78 -11.15 4.76
C HIS A 68 -6.98 -10.43 5.86
N VAL A 69 -7.33 -10.62 7.13
CA VAL A 69 -6.57 -10.01 8.23
C VAL A 69 -5.14 -10.55 8.26
N LEU A 70 -4.96 -11.87 8.16
CA LEU A 70 -3.64 -12.50 8.22
C LEU A 70 -2.73 -12.10 7.05
N ALA A 71 -3.27 -11.93 5.84
CA ALA A 71 -2.50 -11.47 4.69
C ALA A 71 -2.07 -10.01 4.86
N GLY A 72 -2.92 -9.15 5.43
CA GLY A 72 -2.55 -7.78 5.81
C GLY A 72 -1.42 -7.74 6.85
N ASP A 73 -1.56 -8.53 7.93
CA ASP A 73 -0.54 -8.65 8.98
C ASP A 73 0.79 -9.21 8.45
N TYR A 74 0.73 -10.15 7.50
CA TYR A 74 1.90 -10.69 6.82
C TYR A 74 2.62 -9.58 6.03
N LEU A 75 1.90 -8.79 5.24
CA LEU A 75 2.48 -7.66 4.50
C LEU A 75 3.16 -6.65 5.43
N PHE A 76 2.52 -6.28 6.54
CA PHE A 76 3.15 -5.41 7.54
C PHE A 76 4.40 -6.04 8.15
N SER A 77 4.36 -7.33 8.49
CA SER A 77 5.51 -8.05 9.04
C SER A 77 6.69 -8.03 8.06
N ARG A 78 6.43 -8.26 6.76
CA ARG A 78 7.45 -8.15 5.71
C ARG A 78 8.01 -6.74 5.62
N PHE A 79 7.16 -5.71 5.60
CA PHE A 79 7.60 -4.32 5.64
C PHE A 79 8.60 -4.04 6.80
N TYR A 80 8.28 -4.47 8.02
CA TYR A 80 9.19 -4.30 9.18
C TYR A 80 10.52 -5.02 8.95
N MET A 81 10.51 -6.24 8.42
CA MET A 81 11.72 -7.01 8.12
C MET A 81 12.60 -6.31 7.07
N TYR A 82 12.01 -5.77 6.00
CA TYR A 82 12.71 -5.06 4.95
C TYR A 82 13.42 -3.80 5.49
N LEU A 83 12.72 -3.00 6.29
CA LEU A 83 13.32 -1.78 6.88
C LEU A 83 14.35 -2.10 7.96
N ALA A 84 14.13 -3.13 8.78
CA ALA A 84 15.08 -3.54 9.82
C ALA A 84 16.41 -4.03 9.21
N LYS A 85 16.34 -4.84 8.14
CA LYS A 85 17.53 -5.33 7.42
C LYS A 85 18.39 -4.18 6.89
N GLY A 86 17.77 -3.14 6.37
CA GLY A 86 18.44 -1.93 5.87
C GLY A 86 18.74 -0.87 6.93
N ARG A 87 18.37 -1.09 8.20
CA ARG A 87 18.44 -0.10 9.30
C ARG A 87 17.78 1.24 8.96
N SER A 88 16.72 1.20 8.15
CA SER A 88 16.00 2.38 7.65
C SER A 88 14.95 2.87 8.66
N TYR A 89 15.37 3.10 9.90
CA TYR A 89 14.48 3.42 11.02
C TYR A 89 13.78 4.78 10.90
N SER A 90 14.35 5.73 10.15
CA SER A 90 13.68 6.99 9.85
C SER A 90 12.43 6.74 9.01
N VAL A 91 12.56 5.98 7.92
CA VAL A 91 11.43 5.60 7.06
C VAL A 91 10.38 4.85 7.87
N LEU A 92 10.82 3.93 8.74
CA LEU A 92 9.90 3.18 9.61
C LEU A 92 9.05 4.13 10.46
N ARG A 93 9.69 5.08 11.16
CA ARG A 93 9.00 6.07 11.98
C ARG A 93 8.04 6.93 11.15
N ASP A 94 8.46 7.34 9.95
CA ASP A 94 7.66 8.18 9.07
C ASP A 94 6.40 7.42 8.59
N MET A 95 6.53 6.14 8.21
CA MET A 95 5.39 5.28 7.86
C MET A 95 4.43 5.05 9.04
N MET A 96 4.95 4.90 10.27
CA MET A 96 4.10 4.81 11.46
C MET A 96 3.33 6.10 11.76
N ASN A 97 3.92 7.25 11.45
CA ASN A 97 3.24 8.54 11.59
C ASN A 97 2.19 8.73 10.49
N LEU A 98 2.51 8.38 9.25
CA LEU A 98 1.56 8.43 8.13
C LEU A 98 0.36 7.51 8.37
N SER A 99 0.56 6.26 8.74
CA SER A 99 -0.56 5.34 9.04
C SER A 99 -1.49 5.84 10.14
N LYS A 100 -0.97 6.48 11.19
CA LYS A 100 -1.79 7.12 12.22
C LYS A 100 -2.62 8.27 11.66
N GLN A 101 -2.02 9.14 10.84
CA GLN A 101 -2.72 10.25 10.21
C GLN A 101 -3.81 9.76 9.24
N LEU A 102 -3.48 8.77 8.40
CA LEU A 102 -4.41 8.13 7.48
C LEU A 102 -5.59 7.50 8.22
N SER A 103 -5.32 6.68 9.24
CA SER A 103 -6.36 6.02 10.04
C SER A 103 -7.26 7.04 10.74
N SER A 104 -6.66 8.10 11.31
CA SER A 104 -7.42 9.17 11.96
C SER A 104 -8.31 9.92 10.97
N ARG A 105 -7.83 10.21 9.75
CA ARG A 105 -8.63 10.93 8.75
C ARG A 105 -9.72 10.05 8.16
N LYS A 106 -9.43 8.79 7.81
CA LYS A 106 -10.43 7.81 7.35
C LYS A 106 -11.54 7.61 8.39
N SER A 107 -11.17 7.43 9.65
CA SER A 107 -12.15 7.33 10.74
C SER A 107 -13.00 8.59 10.89
N HIS A 108 -12.43 9.78 10.71
CA HIS A 108 -13.19 11.01 10.73
C HIS A 108 -14.18 11.09 9.56
N LEU A 109 -13.76 10.77 8.34
CA LEU A 109 -14.61 10.76 7.14
C LEU A 109 -15.77 9.77 7.30
N ALA A 110 -15.49 8.59 7.84
CA ALA A 110 -16.51 7.61 8.20
C ALA A 110 -17.49 8.17 9.24
N VAL A 111 -17.06 8.94 10.25
CA VAL A 111 -18.02 9.49 11.22
C VAL A 111 -18.79 10.71 10.69
N SER A 112 -18.15 11.56 9.89
CA SER A 112 -18.71 12.84 9.45
C SER A 112 -19.57 12.73 8.19
N GLY A 113 -19.39 11.68 7.38
CA GLY A 113 -19.99 11.57 6.05
C GLY A 113 -19.46 12.60 5.04
N GLU A 114 -18.37 13.30 5.37
CA GLU A 114 -17.70 14.22 4.46
C GLU A 114 -17.10 13.44 3.27
N MET A 115 -17.35 13.90 2.05
CA MET A 115 -16.71 13.33 0.86
C MET A 115 -15.35 14.01 0.62
N PRO A 116 -14.24 13.26 0.62
CA PRO A 116 -12.92 13.82 0.34
C PRO A 116 -12.79 14.26 -1.12
N GLY A 117 -12.03 15.32 -1.35
CA GLY A 117 -11.66 15.75 -2.71
C GLY A 117 -10.64 14.80 -3.37
N ALA A 118 -10.48 14.88 -4.69
CA ALA A 118 -9.59 13.97 -5.44
C ALA A 118 -8.13 13.96 -4.94
N ALA A 119 -7.58 15.11 -4.58
CA ALA A 119 -6.22 15.21 -4.03
C ALA A 119 -6.10 14.53 -2.65
N GLU A 120 -7.17 14.62 -1.85
CA GLU A 120 -7.24 13.96 -0.55
C GLU A 120 -7.39 12.44 -0.71
N VAL A 121 -8.20 11.96 -1.66
CA VAL A 121 -8.29 10.53 -1.99
C VAL A 121 -6.91 9.98 -2.38
N LYS A 122 -6.19 10.68 -3.26
CA LYS A 122 -4.82 10.31 -3.65
C LYS A 122 -3.92 10.17 -2.41
N TRP A 123 -3.98 11.13 -1.50
CA TRP A 123 -3.21 11.07 -0.26
C TRP A 123 -3.66 9.91 0.66
N LEU A 124 -4.97 9.70 0.83
CA LEU A 124 -5.53 8.65 1.68
C LEU A 124 -5.14 7.23 1.26
N LEU A 125 -4.96 7.01 -0.05
CA LEU A 125 -4.64 5.71 -0.63
C LEU A 125 -3.14 5.51 -0.92
N TYR A 126 -2.38 6.58 -1.10
CA TYR A 126 -1.02 6.49 -1.64
C TYR A 126 0.02 7.37 -0.94
N ALA A 127 -0.27 8.00 0.21
CA ALA A 127 0.71 8.80 0.95
C ALA A 127 2.05 8.07 1.21
N PRO A 128 2.08 6.76 1.58
CA PRO A 128 3.34 6.01 1.66
C PRO A 128 4.12 5.95 0.34
N MET A 129 3.45 5.77 -0.80
CA MET A 129 4.10 5.72 -2.11
C MET A 129 4.58 7.11 -2.55
N LEU A 130 3.82 8.16 -2.27
CA LEU A 130 4.21 9.55 -2.52
C LEU A 130 5.46 9.94 -1.72
N TYR A 131 5.60 9.44 -0.48
CA TYR A 131 6.81 9.61 0.31
C TYR A 131 8.06 9.10 -0.43
N LEU A 132 7.97 7.99 -1.19
CA LEU A 132 9.10 7.48 -1.96
C LEU A 132 9.55 8.48 -3.04
N VAL A 133 8.61 9.14 -3.72
CA VAL A 133 8.89 10.18 -4.72
C VAL A 133 9.52 11.39 -4.05
N GLU A 134 8.88 11.92 -3.00
CA GLU A 134 9.33 13.12 -2.28
C GLU A 134 10.75 12.98 -1.72
N HIS A 135 11.12 11.77 -1.31
CA HIS A 135 12.43 11.48 -0.71
C HIS A 135 13.41 10.84 -1.71
N GLY A 136 13.09 10.82 -3.01
CA GLY A 136 13.99 10.37 -4.07
C GLY A 136 14.40 8.90 -3.97
N TYR A 137 13.50 8.02 -3.52
CA TYR A 137 13.69 6.56 -3.59
C TYR A 137 13.35 5.99 -4.96
N THR A 138 12.44 6.66 -5.68
CA THR A 138 11.88 6.28 -6.98
C THR A 138 11.77 7.48 -7.90
N ASP A 139 11.63 7.22 -9.19
CA ASP A 139 11.37 8.23 -10.21
C ASP A 139 9.92 8.79 -10.15
N VAL A 140 9.70 9.96 -10.76
CA VAL A 140 8.41 10.66 -10.90
C VAL A 140 7.36 9.83 -11.67
N GLY A 141 7.76 8.82 -12.43
CA GLY A 141 6.88 7.85 -13.08
C GLY A 141 5.91 7.17 -12.10
N LEU A 142 6.29 7.02 -10.82
CA LEU A 142 5.40 6.48 -9.79
C LEU A 142 4.20 7.39 -9.55
N GLU A 143 4.39 8.71 -9.57
CA GLU A 143 3.30 9.65 -9.35
C GLU A 143 2.28 9.61 -10.49
N ALA A 144 2.76 9.49 -11.74
CA ALA A 144 1.90 9.32 -12.89
C ALA A 144 1.07 8.02 -12.79
N LEU A 145 1.70 6.92 -12.36
CA LEU A 145 1.00 5.66 -12.12
C LEU A 145 -0.05 5.79 -11.02
N ILE A 146 0.26 6.47 -9.91
CA ILE A 146 -0.70 6.76 -8.84
C ILE A 146 -1.89 7.54 -9.38
N ASP A 147 -1.66 8.58 -10.19
CA ASP A 147 -2.73 9.39 -10.77
C ASP A 147 -3.66 8.58 -11.69
N GLU A 148 -3.11 7.63 -12.43
CA GLU A 148 -3.90 6.69 -13.24
C GLU A 148 -4.75 5.77 -12.36
N GLN A 149 -4.17 5.19 -11.30
CA GLN A 149 -4.90 4.29 -10.40
C GLN A 149 -6.00 5.02 -9.63
N VAL A 150 -5.76 6.26 -9.17
CA VAL A 150 -6.78 7.07 -8.48
C VAL A 150 -7.98 7.35 -9.40
N LYS A 151 -7.74 7.62 -10.69
CA LYS A 151 -8.84 7.83 -11.67
C LYS A 151 -9.65 6.57 -11.95
N ALA A 152 -9.01 5.40 -11.86
CA ALA A 152 -9.66 4.11 -12.07
C ALA A 152 -10.34 3.56 -10.81
N THR A 153 -10.02 4.12 -9.63
CA THR A 153 -10.58 3.66 -8.35
C THR A 153 -12.00 4.18 -8.18
N ASP A 154 -12.95 3.27 -7.98
CA ASP A 154 -14.30 3.64 -7.56
C ASP A 154 -14.32 3.94 -6.06
N ILE A 155 -14.24 5.22 -5.70
CA ILE A 155 -14.10 5.64 -4.31
C ILE A 155 -15.29 5.27 -3.43
N THR A 156 -16.48 5.03 -4.02
CA THR A 156 -17.70 4.64 -3.30
C THR A 156 -17.62 3.22 -2.73
N SER A 157 -16.73 2.40 -3.29
CA SER A 157 -16.47 1.03 -2.84
C SER A 157 -15.58 0.94 -1.60
N LEU A 158 -15.13 2.08 -1.06
CA LEU A 158 -14.17 2.14 0.04
C LEU A 158 -14.89 2.51 1.34
N PRO A 159 -15.25 1.53 2.19
CA PRO A 159 -16.17 1.73 3.34
C PRO A 159 -15.64 2.70 4.39
N TYR A 160 -14.32 2.91 4.44
CA TYR A 160 -13.67 3.85 5.36
C TYR A 160 -13.36 5.22 4.75
N ILE A 161 -13.76 5.44 3.49
CA ILE A 161 -13.59 6.70 2.76
C ILE A 161 -14.95 7.26 2.32
N THR A 162 -15.91 6.39 2.03
CA THR A 162 -17.28 6.76 1.67
C THR A 162 -18.28 5.96 2.50
N HIS A 163 -19.22 6.67 3.11
CA HIS A 163 -20.41 6.03 3.68
C HIS A 163 -21.35 5.61 2.56
N GLU A 164 -21.68 4.33 2.49
CA GLU A 164 -23.07 3.93 2.21
C GLU A 164 -23.85 3.84 3.54
#